data_AF-A0A7R9ZU82-F1
#
_entry.id   AF-A0A7R9ZU82-F1
#
_cell.length_a   1.000
_cell.length_b   1.000
_cell.length_c   1.000
_cell.angle_alpha   90.00
_cell.angle_beta   90.00
_cell.angle_gamma   90.00
#
_symmetry.space_group_name_H-M   'P 1'
#
loop_
_entity.id
_entity.type
_entity.pdbx_description
1 polymer ?
#
loop_
_entity_poly.entity_id
_entity_poly.type
_entity_poly.pdbx_seq_one_letter_code
_entity_poly.pdbx_strand_id
1 'polypeptide(L)'
;FFNETSPGGAYGYAPNICSRVVSYGTEACLSAGSMLSETEDTFPMSDFIEFVDLFVPGNCIVERCSEGAYKEMEETKDIDQFPNGFGLKKEKWYGVDYFLSPIDDKIVSTWKGVEGAGSDVKPIDSTELHLPFPNRYIPRTLELCPDLPEDAREGQRIEKPIDPPSLLIDEENWKLYHRLDDRYLLPKSSLNLLIRNMSTHSVKNDSGDWNYDARSSLYSSLLASLFNEAMAQETYDAHLAGLQWSLSLGASGIKLRCFGFSDRLPDLALKILDDFFSGEFLKDEKFFLSSKDRLIRGLRTYFESRRADSHARYYRNALLCLEDQGVDESLEIALASTFEDIVEHHQTILRDQERSVQCLFSGNVSSTEATEFFSNAKSKIQSAYKVKPEDFDDETETLIKKGIFERQLQQGEDIELHFNSKNAQEENGAVLCTYQSSIPSFRGENFSHPFALHSSSAIRLLSHILREPLFNSLRTKQQLGYIVSSSYEMGISSQSNENGQ
;
A
#
# COMPACT_ATOMS: atom_id res chain seq x y z
N PHE A 1 10.17 26.05 -19.66
CA PHE A 1 9.40 24.89 -20.14
C PHE A 1 9.41 23.83 -19.04
N PHE A 2 8.38 23.80 -18.20
CA PHE A 2 8.20 22.77 -17.18
C PHE A 2 6.84 22.14 -17.42
N ASN A 3 6.85 20.95 -18.01
CA ASN A 3 5.66 20.26 -18.49
C ASN A 3 5.03 19.39 -17.39
N GLU A 4 3.73 19.20 -17.47
CA GLU A 4 2.77 18.93 -16.39
C GLU A 4 2.76 17.50 -15.79
N THR A 5 3.89 16.80 -15.75
CA THR A 5 3.99 15.53 -15.00
C THR A 5 4.53 15.81 -13.59
N SER A 6 3.62 16.02 -12.63
CA SER A 6 3.87 16.18 -11.18
C SER A 6 5.23 16.82 -10.82
N PRO A 7 5.30 18.15 -10.61
CA PRO A 7 6.54 18.80 -10.22
C PRO A 7 6.96 18.45 -8.77
N GLY A 8 6.24 17.55 -8.08
CA GLY A 8 6.58 17.10 -6.72
C GLY A 8 7.98 16.50 -6.62
N GLY A 9 8.44 15.78 -7.65
CA GLY A 9 9.82 15.28 -7.69
C GLY A 9 10.85 16.42 -7.69
N ALA A 10 10.67 17.43 -8.55
CA ALA A 10 11.57 18.58 -8.63
C ALA A 10 11.47 19.51 -7.40
N TYR A 11 10.25 19.76 -6.91
CA TYR A 11 10.00 20.58 -5.73
C TYR A 11 10.47 19.92 -4.43
N GLY A 12 10.49 18.58 -4.35
CA GLY A 12 11.12 17.86 -3.26
C GLY A 12 12.65 17.80 -3.41
N TYR A 13 13.16 17.72 -4.64
CA TYR A 13 14.59 17.59 -4.89
C TYR A 13 15.36 18.88 -4.56
N ALA A 14 14.87 20.05 -4.95
CA ALA A 14 15.60 21.31 -4.75
C ALA A 14 15.87 21.64 -3.26
N PRO A 15 14.89 21.61 -2.33
CA PRO A 15 15.17 21.83 -0.90
C PRO A 15 16.13 20.79 -0.31
N ASN A 16 16.00 19.53 -0.74
CA ASN A 16 16.90 18.46 -0.30
C ASN A 16 18.34 18.70 -0.77
N ILE A 17 18.56 19.10 -2.03
CA ILE A 17 19.89 19.49 -2.51
C ILE A 17 20.41 20.68 -1.72
N CYS A 18 19.62 21.73 -1.53
CA CYS A 18 20.05 22.91 -0.78
C CYS A 18 20.55 22.54 0.63
N SER A 19 19.80 21.69 1.33
CA SER A 19 20.21 21.16 2.64
C SER A 19 21.53 20.38 2.55
N ARG A 20 21.67 19.49 1.56
CA ARG A 20 22.90 18.72 1.35
C ARG A 20 24.10 19.57 0.96
N VAL A 21 23.91 20.64 0.19
CA VAL A 21 24.99 21.59 -0.15
C VAL A 21 25.47 22.32 1.10
N VAL A 22 24.57 22.69 2.02
CA VAL A 22 24.95 23.30 3.29
C VAL A 22 25.74 22.32 4.16
N SER A 23 25.32 21.04 4.22
CA SER A 23 25.96 20.04 5.08
C SER A 23 27.26 19.46 4.51
N TYR A 24 27.35 19.27 3.18
CA TYR A 24 28.41 18.49 2.53
C TYR A 24 29.16 19.25 1.42
N GLY A 25 28.84 20.52 1.20
CA GLY A 25 29.43 21.33 0.14
C GLY A 25 28.88 21.03 -1.25
N THR A 26 29.33 21.80 -2.24
CA THR A 26 28.80 21.75 -3.63
C THR A 26 29.29 20.53 -4.42
N GLU A 27 30.40 19.91 -4.01
CA GLU A 27 31.01 18.79 -4.75
C GLU A 27 30.44 17.44 -4.33
N ALA A 28 30.18 17.23 -3.03
CA ALA A 28 29.72 15.96 -2.50
C ALA A 28 28.19 15.89 -2.25
N CYS A 29 27.44 16.99 -2.44
CA CYS A 29 26.01 17.04 -2.09
C CYS A 29 25.15 15.96 -2.78
N LEU A 30 25.56 15.47 -3.96
CA LEU A 30 24.83 14.43 -4.70
C LEU A 30 25.20 13.01 -4.27
N SER A 31 26.42 12.79 -3.78
CA SER A 31 26.95 11.48 -3.42
C SER A 31 26.91 11.18 -1.93
N ALA A 32 26.89 12.23 -1.08
CA ALA A 32 26.90 12.10 0.37
C ALA A 32 25.74 11.24 0.88
N GLY A 33 26.09 10.18 1.61
CA GLY A 33 25.15 9.20 2.15
C GLY A 33 24.57 8.22 1.13
N SER A 34 25.10 8.18 -0.10
CA SER A 34 24.67 7.25 -1.16
C SER A 34 25.83 6.48 -1.79
N MET A 35 27.02 7.04 -1.80
CA MET A 35 28.25 6.32 -2.11
C MET A 35 29.06 6.15 -0.82
N LEU A 36 29.19 4.90 -0.38
CA LEU A 36 30.17 4.50 0.62
C LEU A 36 31.44 4.13 -0.14
N SER A 37 32.54 4.82 0.16
CA SER A 37 33.85 4.52 -0.43
C SER A 37 34.68 3.60 0.47
N GLU A 38 34.10 3.08 1.56
CA GLU A 38 34.81 2.17 2.45
C GLU A 38 34.90 0.74 1.90
N THR A 39 36.09 0.16 1.95
CA THR A 39 36.34 -1.28 1.87
C THR A 39 36.50 -1.86 3.29
N GLU A 40 36.64 -3.19 3.39
CA GLU A 40 36.99 -3.86 4.66
C GLU A 40 38.24 -3.25 5.30
N ASP A 41 39.22 -2.83 4.49
CA ASP A 41 40.48 -2.24 4.95
C ASP A 41 40.37 -0.76 5.35
N THR A 42 39.39 -0.02 4.80
CA THR A 42 39.24 1.43 5.07
C THR A 42 38.07 1.75 5.99
N PHE A 43 37.29 0.74 6.39
CA PHE A 43 36.18 0.92 7.32
C PHE A 43 36.73 1.39 8.67
N PRO A 44 36.23 2.51 9.24
CA PRO A 44 36.72 3.07 10.50
C PRO A 44 36.24 2.24 11.69
N MET A 45 36.82 1.04 11.86
CA MET A 45 36.39 0.07 12.87
C MET A 45 36.49 0.62 14.29
N SER A 46 37.50 1.45 14.59
CA SER A 46 37.65 2.10 15.90
C SER A 46 36.45 2.99 16.24
N ASP A 47 36.06 3.84 15.30
CA ASP A 47 35.00 4.84 15.49
C ASP A 47 33.64 4.15 15.55
N PHE A 48 33.47 3.09 14.76
CA PHE A 48 32.29 2.23 14.82
C PHE A 48 32.18 1.56 16.19
N ILE A 49 33.25 0.98 16.73
CA ILE A 49 33.24 0.37 18.06
C ILE A 49 32.95 1.42 19.14
N GLU A 50 33.60 2.58 19.10
CA GLU A 50 33.34 3.68 20.04
C GLU A 50 31.87 4.09 20.01
N PHE A 51 31.26 4.18 18.83
CA PHE A 51 29.85 4.49 18.69
C PHE A 51 28.95 3.37 19.23
N VAL A 52 29.26 2.10 18.93
CA VAL A 52 28.51 0.93 19.41
C VAL A 52 28.59 0.80 20.94
N ASP A 53 29.72 1.16 21.55
CA ASP A 53 29.90 1.16 23.01
C ASP A 53 28.98 2.15 23.74
N LEU A 54 28.38 3.11 23.03
CA LEU A 54 27.36 4.01 23.57
C LEU A 54 25.98 3.35 23.73
N PHE A 55 25.73 2.20 23.08
CA PHE A 55 24.45 1.48 23.12
C PHE A 55 24.34 0.61 24.37
N VAL A 56 24.31 1.25 25.54
CA VAL A 56 24.22 0.59 26.84
C VAL A 56 22.95 1.00 27.60
N PRO A 57 22.42 0.15 28.51
CA PRO A 57 21.29 0.48 29.38
C PRO A 57 21.40 1.82 30.12
N GLY A 58 22.62 2.23 30.50
CA GLY A 58 22.86 3.49 31.19
C GLY A 58 22.76 4.75 30.30
N ASN A 59 22.65 4.57 28.98
CA ASN A 59 22.59 5.64 28.00
C ASN A 59 21.36 5.48 27.08
N CYS A 60 20.24 5.01 27.64
CA CYS A 60 19.00 4.79 26.89
C CYS A 60 17.85 5.66 27.39
N ILE A 61 16.91 5.94 26.50
CA ILE A 61 15.59 6.52 26.79
C ILE A 61 14.56 5.51 26.31
N VAL A 62 13.57 5.18 27.15
CA VAL A 62 12.52 4.21 26.83
C VAL A 62 11.18 4.92 26.79
N GLU A 63 10.55 4.92 25.62
CA GLU A 63 9.21 5.49 25.42
C GLU A 63 8.17 4.36 25.31
N ARG A 64 7.15 4.38 26.18
CA ARG A 64 6.06 3.39 26.19
C ARG A 64 4.74 4.08 25.83
N CYS A 65 4.38 4.04 24.54
CA CYS A 65 3.16 4.67 24.04
C CYS A 65 2.01 3.65 23.96
N SER A 66 1.39 3.31 25.10
CA SER A 66 0.17 2.47 25.14
C SER A 66 -0.72 2.79 26.33
N GLU A 67 -2.01 2.51 26.20
CA GLU A 67 -2.99 2.69 27.30
C GLU A 67 -2.61 1.85 28.54
N GLY A 68 -2.14 0.62 28.33
CA GLY A 68 -1.68 -0.25 29.42
C GLY A 68 -0.49 0.32 30.18
N ALA A 69 0.52 0.84 29.47
CA ALA A 69 1.67 1.48 30.10
C ALA A 69 1.27 2.76 30.86
N TYR A 70 0.30 3.52 30.34
CA TYR A 70 -0.23 4.69 31.03
C TYR A 70 -0.95 4.30 32.33
N LYS A 71 -1.84 3.29 32.29
CA LYS A 71 -2.57 2.79 33.47
C LYS A 71 -1.66 2.22 34.55
N GLU A 72 -0.61 1.48 34.17
CA GLU A 72 0.41 0.98 35.10
C GLU A 72 1.05 2.12 35.90
N MET A 73 1.37 3.23 35.24
CA MET A 73 1.90 4.42 35.91
C MET A 73 0.83 5.13 36.76
N GLU A 74 -0.45 5.09 36.36
CA GLU A 74 -1.55 5.63 37.16
C GLU A 74 -1.82 4.85 38.45
N GLU A 75 -1.65 3.54 38.44
CA GLU A 75 -1.82 2.69 39.61
C GLU A 75 -0.67 2.86 40.61
N THR A 76 0.52 3.25 40.11
CA THR A 76 1.73 3.49 40.92
C THR A 76 1.77 4.92 41.51
N LYS A 77 0.64 5.66 41.51
CA LYS A 77 0.46 7.05 41.99
C LYS A 77 0.60 7.22 43.52
N ASP A 78 1.72 6.84 44.12
CA ASP A 78 2.12 7.45 45.39
C ASP A 78 2.88 8.76 45.10
N ILE A 79 2.11 9.85 45.14
CA ILE A 79 2.45 11.19 44.62
C ILE A 79 3.64 11.86 45.34
N ASP A 80 4.12 11.32 46.46
CA ASP A 80 5.19 11.92 47.28
C ASP A 80 6.61 11.39 46.98
N GLN A 81 6.81 10.53 45.96
CA GLN A 81 8.11 9.89 45.71
C GLN A 81 8.73 10.10 44.31
N PHE A 82 8.25 11.05 43.50
CA PHE A 82 8.97 11.43 42.28
C PHE A 82 9.91 12.62 42.56
N PRO A 83 11.23 12.40 42.77
CA PRO A 83 12.16 13.50 42.91
C PRO A 83 12.26 14.32 41.61
N ASN A 84 12.68 15.58 41.71
CA ASN A 84 13.31 16.36 40.64
C ASN A 84 12.74 16.18 39.21
N GLY A 85 11.56 16.72 38.94
CA GLY A 85 11.06 16.86 37.56
C GLY A 85 10.46 15.59 36.95
N PHE A 86 10.46 14.46 37.65
CA PHE A 86 9.72 13.25 37.27
C PHE A 86 8.22 13.34 37.68
N GLY A 87 7.42 12.32 37.33
CA GLY A 87 5.98 12.22 37.58
C GLY A 87 5.10 12.54 36.37
N LEU A 88 3.80 12.78 36.62
CA LEU A 88 2.85 13.19 35.59
C LEU A 88 3.19 14.59 35.07
N LYS A 89 3.29 14.72 33.75
CA LYS A 89 3.57 15.95 33.02
C LYS A 89 2.52 16.16 31.95
N LYS A 90 2.44 17.41 31.50
CA LYS A 90 1.58 17.83 30.40
C LYS A 90 2.43 18.56 29.38
N GLU A 91 2.42 18.07 28.14
CA GLU A 91 3.09 18.73 27.03
C GLU A 91 2.42 20.09 26.78
N LYS A 92 3.22 21.12 26.53
CA LYS A 92 2.78 22.52 26.55
C LYS A 92 1.83 22.87 25.39
N TRP A 93 2.05 22.33 24.21
CA TRP A 93 1.41 22.81 22.98
C TRP A 93 0.18 22.00 22.59
N TYR A 94 0.23 20.68 22.77
CA TYR A 94 -0.82 19.72 22.47
C TYR A 94 -1.59 19.29 23.72
N GLY A 95 -1.08 19.60 24.92
CA GLY A 95 -1.75 19.23 26.17
C GLY A 95 -1.78 17.72 26.41
N VAL A 96 -0.84 16.98 25.84
CA VAL A 96 -0.76 15.52 26.02
C VAL A 96 -0.19 15.23 27.41
N ASP A 97 -0.95 14.47 28.20
CA ASP A 97 -0.49 13.98 29.49
C ASP A 97 0.47 12.80 29.28
N TYR A 98 1.63 12.83 29.96
CA TYR A 98 2.63 11.76 29.91
C TYR A 98 3.32 11.61 31.26
N PHE A 99 3.78 10.40 31.56
CA PHE A 99 4.58 10.14 32.75
C PHE A 99 6.06 10.16 32.38
N LEU A 100 6.86 10.86 33.19
CA LEU A 100 8.30 10.79 33.15
C LEU A 100 8.79 10.10 34.41
N SER A 101 9.51 8.99 34.29
CA SER A 101 10.07 8.26 35.44
C SER A 101 11.54 7.89 35.19
N PRO A 102 12.36 7.76 36.25
CA PRO A 102 13.64 7.09 36.14
C PRO A 102 13.42 5.60 35.87
N ILE A 103 14.32 4.97 35.12
CA ILE A 103 14.34 3.51 34.96
C ILE A 103 14.88 2.91 36.25
N ASP A 104 14.20 1.90 36.81
CA ASP A 104 14.65 1.22 38.04
C ASP A 104 16.06 0.62 37.85
N ASP A 105 16.97 0.91 38.79
CA ASP A 105 18.33 0.40 38.79
C ASP A 105 18.39 -1.13 38.72
N LYS A 106 17.39 -1.85 39.25
CA LYS A 106 17.27 -3.31 39.12
C LYS A 106 17.05 -3.73 37.67
N ILE A 107 16.21 -2.99 36.93
CA ILE A 107 15.96 -3.24 35.51
C ILE A 107 17.23 -2.96 34.71
N VAL A 108 17.90 -1.82 34.97
CA VAL A 108 19.18 -1.48 34.33
C VAL A 108 20.25 -2.54 34.61
N SER A 109 20.33 -3.04 35.85
CA SER A 109 21.28 -4.09 36.24
C SER A 109 20.97 -5.42 35.53
N THR A 110 19.68 -5.74 35.39
CA THR A 110 19.22 -6.92 34.64
C THR A 110 19.62 -6.83 33.16
N TRP A 111 19.40 -5.68 32.52
CA TRP A 111 19.81 -5.46 31.12
C TRP A 111 21.33 -5.47 30.93
N LYS A 112 22.11 -5.07 31.94
CA LYS A 112 23.57 -5.17 31.95
C LYS A 112 24.08 -6.60 32.17
N GLY A 113 23.21 -7.55 32.53
CA GLY A 113 23.60 -8.91 32.88
C GLY A 113 24.40 -9.03 34.19
N VAL A 114 24.31 -8.04 35.07
CA VAL A 114 25.00 -8.04 36.38
C VAL A 114 24.02 -8.57 37.45
N GLU A 115 24.40 -9.69 38.08
CA GLU A 115 23.72 -10.48 39.13
C GLU A 115 22.45 -9.92 39.79
N GLY A 116 21.34 -10.67 39.71
CA GLY A 116 20.08 -10.37 40.40
C GLY A 116 18.81 -11.00 39.80
N ALA A 117 18.92 -11.68 38.66
CA ALA A 117 17.84 -12.53 38.16
C ALA A 117 17.68 -13.73 39.10
N GLY A 118 16.47 -13.94 39.63
CA GLY A 118 16.08 -15.30 40.02
C GLY A 118 16.39 -16.27 38.88
N SER A 119 16.47 -17.56 39.19
CA SER A 119 16.84 -18.71 38.34
C SER A 119 16.21 -18.83 36.93
N ASP A 120 15.47 -17.84 36.45
CA ASP A 120 14.58 -17.89 35.30
C ASP A 120 15.01 -17.01 34.11
N VAL A 121 16.08 -16.20 34.22
CA VAL A 121 16.64 -15.51 33.04
C VAL A 121 17.57 -16.45 32.29
N LYS A 122 17.02 -17.10 31.25
CA LYS A 122 17.82 -17.90 30.32
C LYS A 122 18.90 -17.01 29.68
N PRO A 123 20.16 -17.46 29.57
CA PRO A 123 21.15 -16.79 28.75
C PRO A 123 20.58 -16.63 27.33
N ILE A 124 20.87 -15.50 26.69
CA ILE A 124 20.47 -15.25 25.30
C ILE A 124 21.00 -16.41 24.45
N ASP A 125 20.09 -17.13 23.79
CA ASP A 125 20.47 -18.21 22.91
C ASP A 125 21.16 -17.62 21.68
N SER A 126 22.49 -17.79 21.59
CA SER A 126 23.28 -17.32 20.45
C SER A 126 22.89 -18.00 19.13
N THR A 127 22.02 -19.01 19.15
CA THR A 127 21.46 -19.61 17.94
C THR A 127 20.31 -18.80 17.34
N GLU A 128 19.63 -17.96 18.13
CA GLU A 128 18.51 -17.13 17.66
C GLU A 128 18.95 -15.75 17.14
N LEU A 129 20.09 -15.22 17.63
CA LEU A 129 20.66 -13.94 17.19
C LEU A 129 21.97 -14.16 16.44
N HIS A 130 21.95 -13.93 15.13
CA HIS A 130 23.13 -14.03 14.28
C HIS A 130 23.16 -12.89 13.25
N LEU A 131 24.33 -12.64 12.66
CA LEU A 131 24.46 -11.71 11.54
C LEU A 131 23.66 -12.25 10.33
N PRO A 132 23.08 -11.37 9.50
CA PRO A 132 22.33 -11.79 8.33
C PRO A 132 23.24 -12.55 7.35
N PHE A 133 22.64 -13.50 6.62
CA PHE A 133 23.32 -14.16 5.51
C PHE A 133 23.49 -13.20 4.33
N PRO A 134 24.42 -13.47 3.39
CA PRO A 134 24.55 -12.68 2.17
C PRO A 134 23.22 -12.56 1.41
N ASN A 135 22.83 -11.33 1.10
CA ASN A 135 21.56 -11.03 0.46
C ASN A 135 21.54 -11.54 -1.00
N ARG A 136 20.74 -12.58 -1.25
CA ARG A 136 20.58 -13.22 -2.57
C ARG A 136 19.85 -12.39 -3.63
N TYR A 137 19.14 -11.34 -3.22
CA TYR A 137 18.35 -10.48 -4.11
C TYR A 137 19.15 -9.31 -4.69
N ILE A 138 20.40 -9.11 -4.25
CA ILE A 138 21.31 -8.16 -4.90
C ILE A 138 21.37 -8.50 -6.40
N PRO A 139 21.10 -7.52 -7.30
CA PRO A 139 21.07 -7.78 -8.73
C PRO A 139 22.44 -8.26 -9.21
N ARG A 140 22.46 -9.34 -9.98
CA ARG A 140 23.67 -9.92 -10.60
C ARG A 140 24.21 -9.03 -11.71
N THR A 141 23.31 -8.31 -12.38
CA THR A 141 23.62 -7.42 -13.49
C THR A 141 22.73 -6.18 -13.43
N LEU A 142 23.29 -5.06 -13.89
CA LEU A 142 22.58 -3.81 -14.13
C LEU A 142 22.57 -3.46 -15.62
N GLU A 143 22.87 -4.44 -16.47
CA GLU A 143 22.88 -4.26 -17.92
C GLU A 143 21.47 -4.01 -18.45
N LEU A 144 21.42 -3.15 -19.46
CA LEU A 144 20.20 -2.86 -20.18
C LEU A 144 19.89 -3.98 -21.18
N CYS A 145 18.62 -4.18 -21.44
CA CYS A 145 18.09 -5.22 -22.31
C CYS A 145 18.74 -5.14 -23.70
N PRO A 146 19.24 -6.25 -24.26
CA PRO A 146 19.85 -6.27 -25.59
C PRO A 146 18.92 -5.76 -26.69
N ASP A 147 17.61 -6.00 -26.54
CA ASP A 147 16.56 -5.63 -27.52
C ASP A 147 16.26 -4.12 -27.54
N LEU A 148 16.88 -3.33 -26.66
CA LEU A 148 16.72 -1.88 -26.65
C LEU A 148 17.23 -1.27 -27.96
N PRO A 149 16.40 -0.48 -28.66
CA PRO A 149 16.82 0.23 -29.87
C PRO A 149 18.09 1.07 -29.66
N GLU A 150 18.99 1.10 -30.64
CA GLU A 150 20.26 1.85 -30.55
C GLU A 150 20.03 3.35 -30.34
N ASP A 151 19.02 3.92 -30.99
CA ASP A 151 18.61 5.32 -30.84
C ASP A 151 18.12 5.63 -29.42
N ALA A 152 17.54 4.66 -28.71
CA ALA A 152 17.17 4.81 -27.31
C ALA A 152 18.41 4.95 -26.42
N ARG A 153 19.51 4.24 -26.71
CA ARG A 153 20.74 4.26 -25.91
C ARG A 153 21.44 5.62 -25.96
N GLU A 154 21.45 6.26 -27.13
CA GLU A 154 22.19 7.50 -27.40
C GLU A 154 21.32 8.78 -27.49
N GLY A 155 20.02 8.66 -27.74
CA GLY A 155 19.12 9.76 -28.09
C GLY A 155 18.50 10.55 -26.91
N GLN A 156 17.64 11.52 -27.24
CA GLN A 156 16.88 12.30 -26.26
C GLN A 156 15.75 11.47 -25.64
N ARG A 157 15.87 11.24 -24.34
CA ARG A 157 15.10 10.25 -23.57
C ARG A 157 13.69 10.70 -23.17
N ILE A 158 13.57 11.93 -22.67
CA ILE A 158 12.35 12.38 -21.98
C ILE A 158 11.26 12.88 -22.95
N GLU A 159 11.65 13.36 -24.14
CA GLU A 159 10.73 13.99 -25.11
C GLU A 159 10.11 13.01 -26.12
N LYS A 160 10.48 11.71 -26.06
CA LYS A 160 9.91 10.68 -26.93
C LYS A 160 8.41 10.46 -26.62
N PRO A 161 7.54 10.40 -27.65
CA PRO A 161 6.16 9.94 -27.48
C PRO A 161 6.11 8.57 -26.81
N ILE A 162 5.13 8.35 -25.94
CA ILE A 162 4.94 7.06 -25.28
C ILE A 162 4.07 6.19 -26.18
N ASP A 163 4.66 5.13 -26.72
CA ASP A 163 3.90 4.08 -27.38
C ASP A 163 3.14 3.22 -26.34
N PRO A 164 1.90 2.79 -26.65
CA PRO A 164 1.16 1.89 -25.79
C PRO A 164 1.85 0.51 -25.71
N PRO A 165 1.63 -0.26 -24.64
CA PRO A 165 2.14 -1.62 -24.55
C PRO A 165 1.55 -2.51 -25.65
N SER A 166 2.36 -3.43 -26.18
CA SER A 166 1.94 -4.44 -27.14
C SER A 166 1.34 -5.65 -26.43
N LEU A 167 0.29 -6.22 -27.00
CA LEU A 167 -0.29 -7.49 -26.55
C LEU A 167 0.50 -8.65 -27.17
N LEU A 168 1.28 -9.35 -26.35
CA LEU A 168 2.12 -10.49 -26.80
C LEU A 168 1.36 -11.82 -26.77
N ILE A 169 0.49 -12.00 -25.79
CA ILE A 169 -0.36 -13.18 -25.63
C ILE A 169 -1.80 -12.68 -25.50
N ASP A 170 -2.67 -13.15 -26.38
CA ASP A 170 -4.11 -12.86 -26.39
C ASP A 170 -4.89 -14.17 -26.48
N GLU A 171 -4.92 -14.89 -25.36
CA GLU A 171 -5.80 -16.04 -25.18
C GLU A 171 -7.05 -15.57 -24.40
N GLU A 172 -8.10 -16.37 -24.40
CA GLU A 172 -9.40 -16.01 -23.81
C GLU A 172 -9.28 -15.54 -22.34
N ASN A 173 -8.69 -16.37 -21.49
CA ASN A 173 -8.46 -16.08 -20.07
C ASN A 173 -7.02 -15.67 -19.73
N TRP A 174 -6.13 -15.51 -20.71
CA TRP A 174 -4.72 -15.16 -20.47
C TRP A 174 -4.23 -14.05 -21.40
N LYS A 175 -3.88 -12.90 -20.83
CA LYS A 175 -3.39 -11.75 -21.58
C LYS A 175 -2.07 -11.22 -21.03
N LEU A 176 -1.07 -11.09 -21.91
CA LEU A 176 0.23 -10.49 -21.58
C LEU A 176 0.44 -9.22 -22.40
N TYR A 177 0.45 -8.08 -21.72
CA TYR A 177 0.88 -6.79 -22.23
C TYR A 177 2.35 -6.57 -21.89
N HIS A 178 3.14 -6.16 -22.87
CA HIS A 178 4.57 -5.90 -22.72
C HIS A 178 4.93 -4.51 -23.23
N ARG A 179 5.89 -3.88 -22.57
CA ARG A 179 6.54 -2.68 -23.08
C ARG A 179 7.97 -2.56 -22.57
N LEU A 180 8.93 -2.67 -23.47
CA LEU A 180 10.32 -2.35 -23.21
C LEU A 180 10.48 -0.84 -22.95
N ASP A 181 11.14 -0.46 -21.86
CA ASP A 181 11.35 0.95 -21.50
C ASP A 181 12.52 1.55 -22.26
N ASP A 182 12.17 2.26 -23.33
CA ASP A 182 13.05 3.05 -24.17
C ASP A 182 13.15 4.53 -23.74
N ARG A 183 12.51 4.89 -22.61
CA ARG A 183 12.42 6.27 -22.13
C ARG A 183 13.34 6.56 -20.96
N TYR A 184 13.29 5.78 -19.89
CA TYR A 184 14.09 6.07 -18.69
C TYR A 184 15.45 5.38 -18.70
N LEU A 185 15.58 4.25 -19.40
CA LEU A 185 16.82 3.46 -19.52
C LEU A 185 17.44 3.14 -18.16
N LEU A 186 16.60 2.71 -17.24
CA LEU A 186 17.04 2.21 -15.94
C LEU A 186 16.98 0.69 -15.96
N PRO A 187 17.86 -0.03 -15.25
CA PRO A 187 17.80 -1.48 -15.11
C PRO A 187 16.67 -1.91 -14.16
N LYS A 188 15.49 -1.33 -14.36
CA LYS A 188 14.31 -1.49 -13.52
C LYS A 188 13.11 -1.89 -14.35
N SER A 189 12.26 -2.72 -13.77
CA SER A 189 11.01 -3.14 -14.37
C SER A 189 9.86 -3.02 -13.38
N SER A 190 8.65 -2.94 -13.92
CA SER A 190 7.37 -3.02 -13.23
C SER A 190 6.58 -4.19 -13.79
N LEU A 191 6.11 -5.03 -12.88
CA LEU A 191 5.32 -6.21 -13.16
C LEU A 191 3.99 -6.05 -12.43
N ASN A 192 2.89 -6.06 -13.17
CA ASN A 192 1.54 -5.95 -12.63
C ASN A 192 0.74 -7.15 -13.12
N LEU A 193 0.44 -8.10 -12.23
CA LEU A 193 -0.39 -9.25 -12.50
C LEU A 193 -1.75 -9.07 -11.82
N LEU A 194 -2.82 -9.24 -12.57
CA LEU A 194 -4.20 -9.22 -12.10
C LEU A 194 -4.85 -10.56 -12.42
N ILE A 195 -5.26 -11.29 -11.38
CA ILE A 195 -6.09 -12.49 -11.48
C ILE A 195 -7.49 -12.07 -11.10
N ARG A 196 -8.36 -11.92 -12.09
CA ARG A 196 -9.78 -11.65 -11.86
C ARG A 196 -10.42 -12.89 -11.27
N ASN A 197 -11.14 -12.71 -10.18
CA ASN A 197 -11.81 -13.76 -9.43
C ASN A 197 -12.90 -13.08 -8.58
N MET A 198 -14.15 -13.48 -8.76
CA MET A 198 -15.29 -12.80 -8.12
C MET A 198 -15.45 -13.23 -6.66
N SER A 199 -14.98 -14.43 -6.28
CA SER A 199 -14.98 -14.90 -4.89
C SER A 199 -14.21 -14.01 -3.92
N THR A 200 -13.36 -13.10 -4.40
CA THR A 200 -12.68 -12.15 -3.52
C THR A 200 -13.62 -11.13 -2.86
N HIS A 201 -14.83 -10.93 -3.36
CA HIS A 201 -15.77 -9.92 -2.81
C HIS A 201 -17.24 -10.27 -3.00
N SER A 202 -17.54 -11.46 -3.52
CA SER A 202 -18.89 -11.88 -3.86
C SER A 202 -19.05 -13.37 -3.63
N VAL A 203 -20.29 -13.80 -3.47
CA VAL A 203 -20.69 -15.22 -3.39
C VAL A 203 -21.75 -15.50 -4.44
N LYS A 204 -21.79 -16.74 -4.92
CA LYS A 204 -22.86 -17.18 -5.83
C LYS A 204 -24.14 -17.44 -5.05
N ASN A 205 -25.26 -16.97 -5.57
CA ASN A 205 -26.59 -17.34 -5.07
C ASN A 205 -27.02 -18.73 -5.59
N ASP A 206 -28.18 -19.22 -5.17
CA ASP A 206 -28.74 -20.51 -5.62
C ASP A 206 -28.96 -20.58 -7.14
N SER A 207 -29.05 -19.44 -7.82
CA SER A 207 -29.22 -19.33 -9.28
C SER A 207 -27.88 -19.30 -10.04
N GLY A 208 -26.75 -19.25 -9.33
CA GLY A 208 -25.40 -19.17 -9.90
C GLY A 208 -24.88 -17.75 -10.14
N ASP A 209 -25.67 -16.71 -9.84
CA ASP A 209 -25.28 -15.31 -10.05
C ASP A 209 -24.41 -14.80 -8.90
N TRP A 210 -23.42 -13.96 -9.24
CA TRP A 210 -22.56 -13.29 -8.26
C TRP A 210 -23.27 -12.14 -7.56
N ASN A 211 -23.34 -12.21 -6.24
CA ASN A 211 -23.83 -11.14 -5.39
C ASN A 211 -22.72 -10.64 -4.45
N TYR A 212 -22.67 -9.32 -4.24
CA TYR A 212 -21.76 -8.71 -3.28
C TYR A 212 -21.92 -9.33 -1.89
N ASP A 213 -20.80 -9.65 -1.25
CA ASP A 213 -20.77 -10.15 0.13
C ASP A 213 -19.70 -9.41 0.94
N ALA A 214 -20.15 -8.70 1.97
CA ALA A 214 -19.30 -7.92 2.85
C ALA A 214 -18.26 -8.78 3.57
N ARG A 215 -18.62 -10.04 3.92
CA ARG A 215 -17.69 -10.97 4.58
C ARG A 215 -16.54 -11.34 3.64
N SER A 216 -16.85 -11.78 2.43
CA SER A 216 -15.85 -12.12 1.41
C SER A 216 -14.90 -10.95 1.13
N SER A 217 -15.43 -9.73 1.03
CA SER A 217 -14.65 -8.51 0.83
C SER A 217 -13.69 -8.21 2.00
N LEU A 218 -14.17 -8.33 3.25
CA LEU A 218 -13.36 -8.14 4.44
C LEU A 218 -12.32 -9.26 4.62
N TYR A 219 -12.71 -10.52 4.42
CA TYR A 219 -11.85 -11.68 4.52
C TYR A 219 -10.73 -11.64 3.49
N SER A 220 -11.00 -11.18 2.27
CA SER A 220 -9.98 -10.90 1.26
C SER A 220 -8.98 -9.83 1.71
N SER A 221 -9.46 -8.75 2.31
CA SER A 221 -8.60 -7.68 2.83
C SER A 221 -7.73 -8.17 4.00
N LEU A 222 -8.29 -9.00 4.88
CA LEU A 222 -7.58 -9.60 6.00
C LEU A 222 -6.57 -10.66 5.52
N LEU A 223 -6.96 -11.52 4.57
CA LEU A 223 -6.09 -12.51 3.93
C LEU A 223 -4.89 -11.87 3.26
N ALA A 224 -5.11 -10.77 2.51
CA ALA A 224 -4.03 -9.99 1.93
C ALA A 224 -3.11 -9.42 3.01
N SER A 225 -3.67 -8.80 4.05
CA SER A 225 -2.87 -8.20 5.14
C SER A 225 -2.01 -9.24 5.87
N LEU A 226 -2.60 -10.39 6.19
CA LEU A 226 -1.95 -11.53 6.80
C LEU A 226 -0.80 -12.03 5.92
N PHE A 227 -1.05 -12.23 4.63
CA PHE A 227 -0.02 -12.67 3.68
C PHE A 227 1.14 -11.67 3.57
N ASN A 228 0.86 -10.36 3.44
CA ASN A 228 1.91 -9.34 3.38
C ASN A 228 2.74 -9.32 4.67
N GLU A 229 2.13 -9.52 5.84
CA GLU A 229 2.85 -9.58 7.11
C GLU A 229 3.72 -10.84 7.22
N ALA A 230 3.19 -12.00 6.84
CA ALA A 230 3.92 -13.26 6.83
C ALA A 230 5.16 -13.19 5.93
N MET A 231 5.04 -12.54 4.77
CA MET A 231 6.11 -12.39 3.79
C MET A 231 7.08 -11.24 4.07
N ALA A 232 6.77 -10.34 5.00
CA ALA A 232 7.59 -9.16 5.27
C ALA A 232 9.02 -9.53 5.68
N GLN A 233 9.18 -10.54 6.54
CA GLN A 233 10.49 -11.02 6.96
C GLN A 233 11.22 -11.76 5.83
N GLU A 234 10.52 -12.64 5.10
CA GLU A 234 11.13 -13.41 4.00
C GLU A 234 11.61 -12.56 2.83
N THR A 235 10.97 -11.41 2.63
CA THR A 235 11.25 -10.49 1.51
C THR A 235 11.99 -9.23 1.94
N TYR A 236 12.43 -9.15 3.20
CA TYR A 236 13.21 -8.02 3.70
C TYR A 236 14.51 -7.82 2.90
N ASP A 237 15.21 -8.91 2.60
CA ASP A 237 16.40 -8.89 1.74
C ASP A 237 16.09 -8.35 0.33
N ALA A 238 14.93 -8.72 -0.23
CA ALA A 238 14.50 -8.18 -1.52
C ALA A 238 14.26 -6.65 -1.44
N HIS A 239 13.65 -6.18 -0.35
CA HIS A 239 13.45 -4.76 -0.09
C HIS A 239 14.77 -3.99 -0.02
N LEU A 240 15.74 -4.49 0.75
CA LEU A 240 17.08 -3.90 0.84
C LEU A 240 17.80 -3.87 -0.51
N ALA A 241 17.60 -4.89 -1.34
CA ALA A 241 18.15 -4.97 -2.68
C ALA A 241 17.39 -4.11 -3.72
N GLY A 242 16.43 -3.28 -3.30
CA GLY A 242 15.70 -2.36 -4.17
C GLY A 242 14.55 -3.01 -4.96
N LEU A 243 14.06 -4.16 -4.53
CA LEU A 243 12.84 -4.80 -5.02
C LEU A 243 11.68 -4.50 -4.07
N GLN A 244 10.54 -4.17 -4.62
CA GLN A 244 9.31 -3.93 -3.89
C GLN A 244 8.22 -4.80 -4.46
N TRP A 245 7.33 -5.26 -3.60
CA TRP A 245 6.16 -5.99 -4.01
C TRP A 245 4.96 -5.63 -3.12
N SER A 246 3.77 -5.91 -3.61
CA SER A 246 2.53 -5.82 -2.84
C SER A 246 1.51 -6.78 -3.43
N LEU A 247 0.80 -7.52 -2.59
CA LEU A 247 -0.33 -8.34 -2.98
C LEU A 247 -1.61 -7.80 -2.32
N SER A 248 -2.64 -7.54 -3.11
CA SER A 248 -3.93 -7.03 -2.63
C SER A 248 -5.07 -7.82 -3.23
N LEU A 249 -6.09 -8.13 -2.44
CA LEU A 249 -7.35 -8.70 -2.91
C LEU A 249 -8.45 -7.64 -2.79
N GLY A 250 -9.34 -7.59 -3.77
CA GLY A 250 -10.50 -6.69 -3.74
C GLY A 250 -11.48 -6.97 -4.87
N ALA A 251 -12.33 -5.99 -5.21
CA ALA A 251 -13.40 -6.17 -6.20
C ALA A 251 -12.94 -6.57 -7.61
N SER A 252 -11.67 -6.31 -7.96
CA SER A 252 -11.10 -6.73 -9.25
C SER A 252 -10.48 -8.12 -9.24
N GLY A 253 -10.40 -8.78 -8.08
CA GLY A 253 -9.69 -10.03 -7.86
C GLY A 253 -8.36 -9.84 -7.10
N ILE A 254 -7.40 -10.72 -7.36
CA ILE A 254 -6.06 -10.72 -6.75
C ILE A 254 -5.11 -9.89 -7.63
N LYS A 255 -4.43 -8.90 -7.03
CA LYS A 255 -3.45 -8.06 -7.72
C LYS A 255 -2.08 -8.18 -7.07
N LEU A 256 -1.12 -8.68 -7.84
CA LEU A 256 0.30 -8.66 -7.50
C LEU A 256 0.99 -7.54 -8.26
N ARG A 257 1.70 -6.67 -7.55
CA ARG A 257 2.60 -5.68 -8.14
C ARG A 257 4.01 -5.94 -7.65
N CYS A 258 4.97 -5.95 -8.55
CA CYS A 258 6.39 -5.97 -8.24
C CYS A 258 7.09 -4.83 -9.02
N PHE A 259 8.04 -4.17 -8.39
CA PHE A 259 8.84 -3.12 -9.00
C PHE A 259 10.26 -3.11 -8.42
N GLY A 260 11.27 -2.86 -9.25
CA GLY A 260 12.66 -2.79 -8.78
C GLY A 260 13.64 -3.18 -9.86
N PHE A 261 14.84 -3.61 -9.48
CA PHE A 261 15.86 -4.07 -10.43
C PHE A 261 15.41 -5.31 -11.20
N SER A 262 15.58 -5.28 -12.53
CA SER A 262 14.96 -6.25 -13.42
C SER A 262 15.47 -7.68 -13.26
N ASP A 263 16.76 -7.85 -12.93
CA ASP A 263 17.44 -9.15 -12.89
C ASP A 263 16.77 -10.19 -11.96
N ARG A 264 16.28 -9.75 -10.79
CA ARG A 264 15.68 -10.63 -9.76
C ARG A 264 14.17 -10.45 -9.62
N LEU A 265 13.57 -9.55 -10.40
CA LEU A 265 12.15 -9.22 -10.28
C LEU A 265 11.23 -10.40 -10.66
N PRO A 266 11.47 -11.16 -11.76
CA PRO A 266 10.67 -12.33 -12.09
C PRO A 266 10.74 -13.42 -11.01
N ASP A 267 11.94 -13.70 -10.48
CA ASP A 267 12.17 -14.70 -9.43
C ASP A 267 11.35 -14.37 -8.17
N LEU A 268 11.38 -13.10 -7.73
CA LEU A 268 10.58 -12.63 -6.60
C LEU A 268 9.08 -12.78 -6.86
N ALA A 269 8.62 -12.35 -8.05
CA ALA A 269 7.20 -12.42 -8.39
C ALA A 269 6.68 -13.87 -8.41
N LEU A 270 7.46 -14.80 -8.98
CA LEU A 270 7.12 -16.22 -9.00
C LEU A 270 7.09 -16.82 -7.58
N LYS A 271 8.07 -16.48 -6.73
CA LYS A 271 8.08 -16.90 -5.32
C LYS A 271 6.82 -16.41 -4.58
N ILE A 272 6.47 -15.13 -4.71
CA ILE A 272 5.27 -14.57 -4.07
C ILE A 272 3.99 -15.28 -4.51
N LEU A 273 3.88 -15.61 -5.80
CA LEU A 273 2.73 -16.39 -6.30
C LEU A 273 2.72 -17.79 -5.68
N ASP A 274 3.84 -18.50 -5.67
CA ASP A 274 3.93 -19.82 -5.04
C ASP A 274 3.54 -19.79 -3.57
N ASP A 275 4.09 -18.84 -2.81
CA ASP A 275 3.82 -18.73 -1.37
C ASP A 275 2.35 -18.43 -1.11
N PHE A 276 1.73 -17.53 -1.88
CA PHE A 276 0.30 -17.21 -1.76
C PHE A 276 -0.59 -18.42 -2.10
N PHE A 277 -0.27 -19.15 -3.16
CA PHE A 277 -1.08 -20.28 -3.61
C PHE A 277 -0.88 -21.54 -2.78
N SER A 278 0.31 -21.74 -2.20
CA SER A 278 0.59 -22.89 -1.33
C SER A 278 -0.26 -22.89 -0.06
N GLY A 279 -0.63 -21.70 0.43
CA GLY A 279 -1.30 -21.55 1.72
C GLY A 279 -0.42 -21.88 2.93
N GLU A 280 0.90 -22.03 2.77
CA GLU A 280 1.82 -22.34 3.89
C GLU A 280 1.76 -21.30 5.01
N PHE A 281 1.58 -20.02 4.64
CA PHE A 281 1.41 -18.91 5.57
C PHE A 281 0.13 -18.99 6.42
N LEU A 282 -0.83 -19.86 6.04
CA LEU A 282 -2.06 -20.15 6.77
C LEU A 282 -1.92 -21.38 7.69
N LYS A 283 -0.71 -21.79 8.05
CA LYS A 283 -0.45 -22.82 9.07
C LYS A 283 -0.22 -22.26 10.47
N ASP A 284 0.05 -20.96 10.57
CA ASP A 284 0.37 -20.27 11.82
C ASP A 284 -0.61 -19.12 12.05
N GLU A 285 -1.38 -19.20 13.14
CA GLU A 285 -2.41 -18.22 13.49
C GLU A 285 -1.81 -16.87 13.93
N LYS A 286 -0.50 -16.78 14.25
CA LYS A 286 0.09 -15.55 14.81
C LYS A 286 -0.15 -14.31 13.94
N PHE A 287 -0.04 -14.45 12.62
CA PHE A 287 -0.22 -13.35 11.67
C PHE A 287 -1.70 -12.99 11.49
N PHE A 288 -2.60 -13.95 11.70
CA PHE A 288 -4.03 -13.69 11.77
C PHE A 288 -4.36 -12.84 12.99
N LEU A 289 -3.86 -13.21 14.17
CA LEU A 289 -4.13 -12.47 15.41
C LEU A 289 -3.66 -11.01 15.32
N SER A 290 -2.42 -10.78 14.85
CA SER A 290 -1.87 -9.42 14.69
C SER A 290 -2.62 -8.60 13.64
N SER A 291 -2.94 -9.19 12.48
CA SER A 291 -3.66 -8.52 11.40
C SER A 291 -5.12 -8.22 11.78
N LYS A 292 -5.79 -9.15 12.47
CA LYS A 292 -7.16 -8.97 13.00
C LYS A 292 -7.19 -7.87 14.04
N ASP A 293 -6.26 -7.85 15.00
CA ASP A 293 -6.15 -6.80 16.00
C ASP A 293 -5.96 -5.41 15.36
N ARG A 294 -5.03 -5.30 14.39
CA ARG A 294 -4.79 -4.04 13.66
C ARG A 294 -6.04 -3.58 12.91
N LEU A 295 -6.75 -4.50 12.24
CA LEU A 295 -8.01 -4.20 11.54
C LEU A 295 -9.09 -3.70 12.53
N ILE A 296 -9.31 -4.42 13.63
CA ILE A 296 -10.30 -4.06 14.65
C ILE A 296 -9.98 -2.70 15.27
N ARG A 297 -8.73 -2.44 15.65
CA ARG A 297 -8.32 -1.13 16.19
C ARG A 297 -8.56 -0.01 15.18
N GLY A 298 -8.21 -0.24 13.92
CA GLY A 298 -8.44 0.73 12.84
C GLY A 298 -9.93 1.03 12.63
N LEU A 299 -10.80 0.02 12.71
CA LEU A 299 -12.25 0.17 12.58
C LEU A 299 -12.87 0.87 13.81
N ARG A 300 -12.51 0.45 15.03
CA ARG A 300 -13.00 1.07 16.28
C ARG A 300 -12.67 2.55 16.36
N THR A 301 -11.44 2.90 16.03
CA THR A 301 -10.95 4.28 16.11
C THR A 301 -11.22 5.09 14.84
N TYR A 302 -11.88 4.51 13.82
CA TYR A 302 -12.01 5.14 12.51
C TYR A 302 -12.63 6.54 12.58
N PHE A 303 -13.72 6.67 13.32
CA PHE A 303 -14.44 7.94 13.47
C PHE A 303 -13.90 8.83 14.61
N GLU A 304 -13.17 8.26 15.56
CA GLU A 304 -12.62 8.98 16.71
C GLU A 304 -11.28 9.64 16.39
N SER A 305 -10.51 9.09 15.44
CA SER A 305 -9.15 9.52 15.12
C SER A 305 -9.05 10.40 13.87
N ARG A 306 -10.17 10.61 13.15
CA ARG A 306 -10.18 11.32 11.87
C ARG A 306 -10.73 12.73 12.00
N ARG A 307 -10.29 13.57 11.05
CA ARG A 307 -10.73 14.95 10.90
C ARG A 307 -12.12 15.04 10.26
N ALA A 308 -12.81 16.15 10.48
CA ALA A 308 -14.12 16.41 9.89
C ALA A 308 -14.18 16.24 8.36
N ASP A 309 -13.14 16.66 7.62
CA ASP A 309 -13.09 16.50 6.14
C ASP A 309 -13.03 15.04 5.69
N SER A 310 -12.47 14.16 6.54
CA SER A 310 -12.42 12.73 6.26
C SER A 310 -13.78 12.07 6.50
N HIS A 311 -14.54 12.54 7.50
CA HIS A 311 -15.92 12.09 7.73
C HIS A 311 -16.84 12.51 6.57
N ALA A 312 -16.72 13.74 6.09
CA ALA A 312 -17.50 14.20 4.94
C ALA A 312 -17.25 13.36 3.68
N ARG A 313 -15.99 12.99 3.42
CA ARG A 313 -15.65 12.07 2.34
C ARG A 313 -16.19 10.66 2.56
N TYR A 314 -16.17 10.16 3.78
CA TYR A 314 -16.75 8.86 4.13
C TYR A 314 -18.25 8.82 3.79
N TYR A 315 -19.04 9.76 4.31
CA TYR A 315 -20.49 9.76 4.09
C TYR A 315 -20.87 10.00 2.62
N ARG A 316 -20.11 10.86 1.91
CA ARG A 316 -20.26 10.99 0.46
C ARG A 316 -20.02 9.64 -0.24
N ASN A 317 -18.95 8.93 0.11
CA ASN A 317 -18.66 7.63 -0.51
C ASN A 317 -19.74 6.60 -0.22
N ALA A 318 -20.22 6.52 1.01
CA ALA A 318 -21.31 5.62 1.38
C ALA A 318 -22.60 5.93 0.60
N LEU A 319 -22.87 7.20 0.28
CA LEU A 319 -24.01 7.59 -0.56
C LEU A 319 -23.84 7.17 -2.03
N LEU A 320 -22.62 7.28 -2.56
CA LEU A 320 -22.33 7.06 -3.97
C LEU A 320 -22.00 5.59 -4.31
N CYS A 321 -21.45 4.83 -3.37
CA CYS A 321 -21.01 3.45 -3.59
C CYS A 321 -22.17 2.48 -3.36
N LEU A 322 -22.50 1.65 -4.35
CA LEU A 322 -23.53 0.60 -4.18
C LEU A 322 -23.05 -0.60 -3.35
N GLU A 323 -21.74 -0.74 -3.17
CA GLU A 323 -21.10 -1.87 -2.48
C GLU A 323 -20.26 -1.36 -1.32
N ASP A 324 -20.94 -0.87 -0.28
CA ASP A 324 -20.33 -0.40 0.97
C ASP A 324 -21.17 -0.86 2.16
N GLN A 325 -20.55 -1.67 3.02
CA GLN A 325 -21.12 -2.14 4.29
C GLN A 325 -20.90 -1.15 5.44
N GLY A 326 -20.03 -0.16 5.25
CA GLY A 326 -19.67 0.81 6.29
C GLY A 326 -18.80 0.25 7.41
N VAL A 327 -18.37 1.13 8.31
CA VAL A 327 -17.41 0.82 9.38
C VAL A 327 -18.01 -0.10 10.45
N ASP A 328 -19.26 0.14 10.85
CA ASP A 328 -19.89 -0.57 11.97
C ASP A 328 -20.12 -2.06 11.61
N GLU A 329 -20.68 -2.35 10.44
CA GLU A 329 -20.84 -3.74 9.95
C GLU A 329 -19.47 -4.42 9.69
N SER A 330 -18.51 -3.67 9.12
CA SER A 330 -17.13 -4.19 8.96
C SER A 330 -16.52 -4.58 10.30
N LEU A 331 -16.77 -3.83 11.37
CA LEU A 331 -16.29 -4.12 12.71
C LEU A 331 -16.96 -5.36 13.30
N GLU A 332 -18.28 -5.53 13.11
CA GLU A 332 -19.00 -6.73 13.54
C GLU A 332 -18.46 -7.99 12.85
N ILE A 333 -18.26 -7.94 11.53
CA ILE A 333 -17.67 -9.04 10.77
C ILE A 333 -16.22 -9.30 11.25
N ALA A 334 -15.42 -8.25 11.42
CA ALA A 334 -14.04 -8.37 11.90
C ALA A 334 -13.96 -8.97 13.32
N LEU A 335 -14.91 -8.67 14.21
CA LEU A 335 -14.94 -9.25 15.54
C LEU A 335 -15.30 -10.74 15.48
N ALA A 336 -16.29 -11.09 14.66
CA ALA A 336 -16.79 -12.45 14.51
C ALA A 336 -15.85 -13.39 13.72
N SER A 337 -14.96 -12.84 12.87
CA SER A 337 -14.09 -13.64 12.00
C SER A 337 -13.16 -14.57 12.78
N THR A 338 -13.08 -15.83 12.38
CA THR A 338 -12.14 -16.83 12.92
C THR A 338 -10.98 -17.09 11.96
N PHE A 339 -9.95 -17.80 12.42
CA PHE A 339 -8.84 -18.18 11.55
C PHE A 339 -9.31 -19.15 10.47
N GLU A 340 -10.16 -20.10 10.85
CA GLU A 340 -10.76 -21.09 9.97
C GLU A 340 -11.58 -20.46 8.84
N ASP A 341 -12.29 -19.35 9.12
CA ASP A 341 -13.02 -18.60 8.09
C ASP A 341 -12.08 -18.07 7.00
N ILE A 342 -10.89 -17.58 7.38
CA ILE A 342 -9.91 -17.04 6.43
C ILE A 342 -9.26 -18.17 5.63
N VAL A 343 -9.01 -19.32 6.26
CA VAL A 343 -8.53 -20.52 5.57
C VAL A 343 -9.55 -21.01 4.55
N GLU A 344 -10.83 -21.10 4.92
CA GLU A 344 -11.89 -21.52 3.99
C GLU A 344 -12.12 -20.49 2.89
N HIS A 345 -12.00 -19.19 3.18
CA HIS A 345 -12.07 -18.13 2.18
C HIS A 345 -10.95 -18.25 1.14
N HIS A 346 -9.71 -18.49 1.58
CA HIS A 346 -8.59 -18.77 0.67
C HIS A 346 -8.88 -19.98 -0.21
N GLN A 347 -9.39 -21.07 0.36
CA GLN A 347 -9.77 -22.26 -0.42
C GLN A 347 -10.92 -21.99 -1.39
N THR A 348 -11.89 -21.16 -1.02
CA THR A 348 -13.01 -20.76 -1.89
C THR A 348 -12.49 -20.03 -3.13
N ILE A 349 -11.56 -19.09 -2.93
CA ILE A 349 -10.89 -18.38 -4.04
C ILE A 349 -10.17 -19.36 -4.98
N LEU A 350 -9.49 -20.39 -4.45
CA LEU A 350 -8.78 -21.39 -5.25
C LEU A 350 -9.68 -22.43 -5.93
N ARG A 351 -10.90 -22.61 -5.45
CA ARG A 351 -11.90 -23.50 -6.08
C ARG A 351 -12.64 -22.82 -7.23
N ASP A 352 -12.73 -21.49 -7.22
CA ASP A 352 -13.40 -20.71 -8.25
C ASP A 352 -12.65 -20.75 -9.59
N GLN A 353 -13.27 -21.39 -10.59
CA GLN A 353 -12.69 -21.55 -11.93
C GLN A 353 -13.00 -20.36 -12.85
N GLU A 354 -13.92 -19.47 -12.49
CA GLU A 354 -14.24 -18.27 -13.27
C GLU A 354 -13.16 -17.21 -13.05
N ARG A 355 -12.05 -17.35 -13.78
CA ARG A 355 -10.90 -16.46 -13.65
C ARG A 355 -10.25 -16.10 -14.98
N SER A 356 -9.77 -14.87 -15.06
CA SER A 356 -8.91 -14.40 -16.14
C SER A 356 -7.68 -13.73 -15.58
N VAL A 357 -6.56 -13.88 -16.27
CA VAL A 357 -5.25 -13.39 -15.85
C VAL A 357 -4.76 -12.38 -16.86
N GLN A 358 -4.44 -11.18 -16.37
CA GLN A 358 -3.89 -10.08 -17.15
C GLN A 358 -2.55 -9.67 -16.53
N CYS A 359 -1.50 -9.62 -17.34
CA CYS A 359 -0.19 -9.15 -16.91
C CYS A 359 0.22 -7.94 -17.74
N LEU A 360 0.73 -6.90 -17.09
CA LEU A 360 1.55 -5.87 -17.72
C LEU A 360 2.96 -5.98 -17.18
N PHE A 361 3.90 -6.37 -18.05
CA PHE A 361 5.32 -6.40 -17.74
C PHE A 361 6.05 -5.35 -18.56
N SER A 362 6.55 -4.31 -17.90
CA SER A 362 7.21 -3.18 -18.56
C SER A 362 8.50 -2.76 -17.86
N GLY A 363 9.45 -2.23 -18.61
CA GLY A 363 10.73 -1.78 -18.09
C GLY A 363 11.89 -2.37 -18.87
N ASN A 364 13.01 -2.58 -18.19
CA ASN A 364 14.17 -3.26 -18.75
C ASN A 364 13.98 -4.79 -18.79
N VAL A 365 13.14 -5.26 -19.72
CA VAL A 365 12.80 -6.68 -19.91
C VAL A 365 12.44 -6.93 -21.37
N SER A 366 13.04 -7.96 -21.98
CA SER A 366 12.74 -8.38 -23.36
C SER A 366 11.33 -8.95 -23.49
N SER A 367 10.81 -9.03 -24.71
CA SER A 367 9.54 -9.71 -24.97
C SER A 367 9.64 -11.21 -24.65
N THR A 368 10.80 -11.82 -24.91
CA THR A 368 11.07 -13.24 -24.61
C THR A 368 11.06 -13.54 -23.12
N GLU A 369 11.75 -12.72 -22.30
CA GLU A 369 11.75 -12.88 -20.84
C GLU A 369 10.35 -12.64 -20.25
N ALA A 370 9.61 -11.67 -20.79
CA ALA A 370 8.24 -11.40 -20.36
C ALA A 370 7.31 -12.58 -20.65
N THR A 371 7.42 -13.18 -21.84
CA THR A 371 6.68 -14.38 -22.22
C THR A 371 7.06 -15.58 -21.36
N GLU A 372 8.35 -15.81 -21.12
CA GLU A 372 8.83 -16.91 -20.26
C GLU A 372 8.30 -16.78 -18.82
N PHE A 373 8.41 -15.58 -18.23
CA PHE A 373 7.82 -15.30 -16.91
C PHE A 373 6.31 -15.61 -16.90
N PHE A 374 5.58 -15.15 -17.91
CA PHE A 374 4.14 -15.33 -17.96
C PHE A 374 3.73 -16.79 -18.12
N SER A 375 4.48 -17.58 -18.91
CA SER A 375 4.28 -19.03 -19.01
C SER A 375 4.53 -19.74 -17.67
N ASN A 376 5.57 -19.35 -16.93
CA ASN A 376 5.86 -19.90 -15.60
C ASN A 376 4.76 -19.52 -14.58
N ALA A 377 4.30 -18.26 -14.60
CA ALA A 377 3.19 -17.80 -13.77
C ALA A 377 1.89 -18.54 -14.12
N LYS A 378 1.60 -18.74 -15.42
CA LYS A 378 0.45 -19.52 -15.90
C LYS A 378 0.46 -20.94 -15.34
N SER A 379 1.59 -21.64 -15.43
CA SER A 379 1.74 -23.00 -14.89
C SER A 379 1.50 -23.06 -13.37
N LYS A 380 2.07 -22.11 -12.61
CA LYS A 380 1.87 -22.03 -11.15
C LYS A 380 0.42 -21.80 -10.78
N ILE A 381 -0.23 -20.83 -11.42
CA ILE A 381 -1.64 -20.52 -11.18
C ILE A 381 -2.51 -21.72 -11.57
N GLN A 382 -2.29 -22.36 -12.73
CA GLN A 382 -3.05 -23.55 -13.12
C GLN A 382 -2.89 -24.70 -12.10
N SER A 383 -1.67 -24.94 -11.61
CA SER A 383 -1.42 -25.99 -10.60
C SER A 383 -2.10 -25.72 -9.25
N ALA A 384 -2.23 -24.44 -8.87
CA ALA A 384 -2.83 -24.04 -7.61
C ALA A 384 -4.34 -24.27 -7.57
N TYR A 385 -5.03 -24.13 -8.70
CA TYR A 385 -6.49 -24.20 -8.79
C TYR A 385 -7.06 -25.64 -8.76
N LYS A 386 -6.23 -26.66 -8.45
CA LYS A 386 -6.59 -28.08 -8.20
C LYS A 386 -7.62 -28.70 -9.16
N VAL A 387 -7.67 -28.25 -10.40
CA VAL A 387 -8.50 -28.89 -11.43
C VAL A 387 -7.72 -30.03 -12.04
N LYS A 388 -8.39 -31.16 -12.29
CA LYS A 388 -7.82 -32.16 -13.20
C LYS A 388 -7.65 -31.49 -14.57
N PRO A 389 -6.56 -31.72 -15.31
CA PRO A 389 -6.36 -31.12 -16.64
C PRO A 389 -7.54 -31.36 -17.60
N GLU A 390 -8.31 -32.43 -17.38
CA GLU A 390 -9.48 -32.85 -18.17
C GLU A 390 -10.77 -32.07 -17.84
N ASP A 391 -10.88 -31.50 -16.64
CA ASP A 391 -12.02 -30.71 -16.16
C ASP A 391 -11.72 -29.19 -16.23
N PHE A 392 -10.53 -28.82 -16.71
CA PHE A 392 -10.08 -27.43 -16.81
C PHE A 392 -10.67 -26.79 -18.07
N ASP A 393 -11.74 -26.04 -17.88
CA ASP A 393 -12.34 -25.22 -18.93
C ASP A 393 -11.74 -23.80 -18.91
N ASP A 394 -10.62 -23.64 -19.62
CA ASP A 394 -9.95 -22.34 -19.82
C ASP A 394 -10.76 -21.38 -20.71
N GLU A 395 -11.90 -21.82 -21.26
CA GLU A 395 -12.83 -21.03 -22.07
C GLU A 395 -14.02 -20.51 -21.24
N THR A 396 -14.10 -20.85 -19.94
CA THR A 396 -15.17 -20.32 -19.08
C THR A 396 -15.08 -18.80 -19.03
N GLU A 397 -16.07 -18.11 -19.59
CA GLU A 397 -16.10 -16.65 -19.66
C GLU A 397 -16.11 -16.08 -18.24
N THR A 398 -15.02 -15.43 -17.84
CA THR A 398 -14.97 -14.77 -16.54
C THR A 398 -15.87 -13.56 -16.56
N LEU A 399 -16.79 -13.45 -15.59
CA LEU A 399 -17.54 -12.22 -15.40
C LEU A 399 -16.58 -11.06 -15.10
N ILE A 400 -16.32 -10.21 -16.11
CA ILE A 400 -15.53 -9.00 -15.91
C ILE A 400 -16.46 -7.94 -15.34
N LYS A 401 -16.51 -7.84 -14.01
CA LYS A 401 -17.05 -6.65 -13.37
C LYS A 401 -16.18 -5.46 -13.76
N LYS A 402 -16.74 -4.55 -14.56
CA LYS A 402 -16.05 -3.35 -15.07
C LYS A 402 -15.74 -2.32 -13.97
N GLY A 403 -16.04 -2.65 -12.71
CA GLY A 403 -15.76 -1.94 -11.45
C GLY A 403 -17.03 -1.75 -10.62
N ILE A 404 -16.91 -1.13 -9.45
CA ILE A 404 -18.06 -0.87 -8.55
C ILE A 404 -18.97 0.16 -9.21
N PHE A 405 -20.28 -0.07 -9.14
CA PHE A 405 -21.25 0.85 -9.72
C PHE A 405 -21.49 2.04 -8.79
N GLU A 406 -21.41 3.25 -9.32
CA GLU A 406 -21.81 4.46 -8.59
C GLU A 406 -23.29 4.76 -8.76
N ARG A 407 -23.92 5.24 -7.69
CA ARG A 407 -25.25 5.85 -7.75
C ARG A 407 -25.17 7.14 -8.57
N GLN A 408 -26.01 7.24 -9.60
CA GLN A 408 -26.19 8.45 -10.39
C GLN A 408 -27.28 9.32 -9.78
N LEU A 409 -26.96 10.58 -9.50
CA LEU A 409 -27.92 11.59 -9.09
C LEU A 409 -28.81 11.98 -10.28
N GLN A 410 -30.10 12.19 -10.03
CA GLN A 410 -31.00 12.68 -11.06
C GLN A 410 -30.69 14.14 -11.38
N GLN A 411 -30.94 14.57 -12.61
CA GLN A 411 -30.70 15.95 -13.01
C GLN A 411 -31.56 16.91 -12.18
N GLY A 412 -30.92 17.85 -11.48
CA GLY A 412 -31.59 18.81 -10.59
C GLY A 412 -31.92 18.26 -9.20
N GLU A 413 -31.46 17.05 -8.86
CA GLU A 413 -31.50 16.51 -7.50
C GLU A 413 -30.40 17.13 -6.65
N ASP A 414 -30.79 17.73 -5.53
CA ASP A 414 -29.88 18.24 -4.50
C ASP A 414 -29.99 17.34 -3.26
N ILE A 415 -28.86 16.80 -2.79
CA ILE A 415 -28.79 16.00 -1.57
C ILE A 415 -27.89 16.69 -0.56
N GLU A 416 -28.44 16.99 0.61
CA GLU A 416 -27.69 17.52 1.74
C GLU A 416 -27.53 16.45 2.83
N LEU A 417 -26.28 16.15 3.18
CA LEU A 417 -25.94 15.28 4.30
C LEU A 417 -25.39 16.12 5.44
N HIS A 418 -26.09 16.09 6.58
CA HIS A 418 -25.69 16.77 7.81
C HIS A 418 -25.42 15.72 8.89
N PHE A 419 -24.20 15.72 9.43
CA PHE A 419 -23.79 14.81 10.49
C PHE A 419 -22.85 15.55 11.45
N ASN A 420 -22.95 15.20 12.73
CA ASN A 420 -22.00 15.67 13.73
C ASN A 420 -20.72 14.85 13.63
N SER A 421 -19.58 15.47 13.94
CA SER A 421 -18.34 14.71 14.12
C SER A 421 -18.53 13.70 15.23
N LYS A 422 -18.18 12.44 14.95
CA LYS A 422 -18.10 11.37 15.96
C LYS A 422 -16.79 11.45 16.76
N ASN A 423 -15.82 12.27 16.34
CA ASN A 423 -14.64 12.61 17.11
C ASN A 423 -14.98 13.75 18.08
N ALA A 424 -15.06 13.44 19.38
CA ALA A 424 -15.38 14.41 20.42
C ALA A 424 -14.31 15.51 20.63
N GLN A 425 -13.08 15.28 20.15
CA GLN A 425 -11.98 16.25 20.19
C GLN A 425 -11.88 17.12 18.93
N GLU A 426 -12.66 16.81 17.88
CA GLU A 426 -12.67 17.62 16.66
C GLU A 426 -13.59 18.83 16.85
N GLU A 427 -12.97 20.00 16.99
CA GLU A 427 -13.67 21.28 17.10
C GLU A 427 -13.98 21.90 15.74
N ASN A 428 -13.35 21.42 14.65
CA ASN A 428 -13.54 21.98 13.32
C ASN A 428 -14.72 21.33 12.59
N GLY A 429 -15.41 22.13 11.78
CA GLY A 429 -16.36 21.64 10.77
C GLY A 429 -15.68 21.38 9.42
N ALA A 430 -16.36 20.63 8.56
CA ALA A 430 -15.97 20.49 7.16
C ALA A 430 -17.20 20.50 6.26
N VAL A 431 -17.04 21.07 5.06
CA VAL A 431 -18.04 21.06 4.00
C VAL A 431 -17.42 20.44 2.76
N LEU A 432 -18.09 19.45 2.19
CA LEU A 432 -17.70 18.80 0.95
C LEU A 432 -18.82 18.96 -0.08
N CYS A 433 -18.55 19.75 -1.12
CA CYS A 433 -19.46 19.91 -2.25
C CYS A 433 -18.98 19.02 -3.39
N THR A 434 -19.82 18.06 -3.81
CA THR A 434 -19.53 17.15 -4.93
C THR A 434 -20.51 17.44 -6.06
N TYR A 435 -19.98 17.74 -7.25
CA TYR A 435 -20.78 17.93 -8.47
C TYR A 435 -20.57 16.72 -9.38
N GLN A 436 -21.57 15.84 -9.47
CA GLN A 436 -21.49 14.64 -10.31
C GLN A 436 -21.78 15.00 -11.77
N SER A 437 -20.97 14.50 -12.71
CA SER A 437 -21.28 14.61 -14.14
C SER A 437 -22.37 13.60 -14.50
N SER A 438 -23.32 14.01 -15.34
CA SER A 438 -24.29 13.09 -15.94
C SER A 438 -23.66 12.11 -16.93
N ILE A 439 -22.46 12.43 -17.46
CA ILE A 439 -21.73 11.56 -18.38
C ILE A 439 -20.58 10.92 -17.59
N PRO A 440 -20.50 9.58 -17.55
CA PRO A 440 -19.40 8.86 -16.92
C PRO A 440 -18.03 9.31 -17.40
N SER A 441 -17.03 9.21 -16.52
CA SER A 441 -15.66 9.58 -16.88
C SER A 441 -15.06 8.60 -17.90
N PHE A 442 -14.20 9.11 -18.78
CA PHE A 442 -13.58 8.32 -19.84
C PHE A 442 -12.55 7.32 -19.30
N ARG A 443 -12.76 6.05 -19.61
CA ARG A 443 -11.94 4.89 -19.18
C ARG A 443 -11.36 4.11 -20.35
N GLY A 444 -11.38 4.69 -21.55
CA GLY A 444 -11.01 4.03 -22.79
C GLY A 444 -12.23 3.76 -23.67
N GLU A 445 -12.00 3.63 -24.97
CA GLU A 445 -13.05 3.54 -25.99
C GLU A 445 -13.95 2.30 -25.81
N ASN A 446 -13.40 1.22 -25.25
CA ASN A 446 -14.16 -0.01 -24.95
C ASN A 446 -15.03 0.07 -23.69
N PHE A 447 -14.80 1.09 -22.84
CA PHE A 447 -15.45 1.22 -21.53
C PHE A 447 -16.30 2.48 -21.40
N SER A 448 -16.23 3.41 -22.35
CA SER A 448 -16.86 4.71 -22.23
C SER A 448 -17.41 5.20 -23.56
N HIS A 449 -18.57 5.85 -23.49
CA HIS A 449 -19.17 6.51 -24.64
C HIS A 449 -18.21 7.58 -25.23
N PRO A 450 -18.16 7.80 -26.55
CA PRO A 450 -17.28 8.81 -27.16
C PRO A 450 -17.37 10.22 -26.55
N PHE A 451 -18.57 10.64 -26.12
CA PHE A 451 -18.79 11.91 -25.42
C PHE A 451 -18.10 12.00 -24.04
N ALA A 452 -17.79 10.87 -23.41
CA ALA A 452 -17.12 10.84 -22.10
C ALA A 452 -15.72 11.45 -22.17
N LEU A 453 -15.00 11.28 -23.27
CA LEU A 453 -13.67 11.88 -23.45
C LEU A 453 -13.75 13.41 -23.42
N HIS A 454 -14.70 13.97 -24.17
CA HIS A 454 -14.95 15.40 -24.19
C HIS A 454 -15.41 15.92 -22.82
N SER A 455 -16.41 15.27 -22.21
CA SER A 455 -16.93 15.65 -20.88
C SER A 455 -15.85 15.63 -19.80
N SER A 456 -15.09 14.53 -19.70
CA SER A 456 -14.01 14.37 -18.72
C SER A 456 -12.91 15.41 -18.91
N SER A 457 -12.54 15.69 -20.17
CA SER A 457 -11.54 16.70 -20.50
C SER A 457 -12.00 18.11 -20.12
N ALA A 458 -13.26 18.45 -20.40
CA ALA A 458 -13.86 19.73 -20.04
C ALA A 458 -13.91 19.95 -18.52
N ILE A 459 -14.32 18.93 -17.75
CA ILE A 459 -14.37 19.00 -16.29
C ILE A 459 -12.95 19.11 -15.70
N ARG A 460 -11.98 18.37 -16.23
CA ARG A 460 -10.57 18.46 -15.79
C ARG A 460 -10.00 19.85 -16.05
N LEU A 461 -10.28 20.44 -17.22
CA LEU A 461 -9.87 21.81 -17.54
C LEU A 461 -10.54 22.82 -16.61
N LEU A 462 -11.85 22.68 -16.37
CA LEU A 462 -12.58 23.54 -15.44
C LEU A 462 -12.01 23.45 -14.02
N SER A 463 -11.75 22.24 -13.52
CA SER A 463 -11.12 22.01 -12.22
C SER A 463 -9.74 22.67 -12.14
N HIS A 464 -8.94 22.59 -13.20
CA HIS A 464 -7.65 23.27 -13.27
C HIS A 464 -7.79 24.80 -13.19
N ILE A 465 -8.70 25.39 -13.97
CA ILE A 465 -8.96 26.84 -13.98
C ILE A 465 -9.45 27.34 -12.61
N LEU A 466 -10.33 26.57 -11.95
CA LEU A 466 -10.92 26.96 -10.67
C LEU A 466 -9.99 26.74 -9.47
N ARG A 467 -8.94 25.92 -9.60
CA ARG A 467 -8.11 25.50 -8.46
C ARG A 467 -7.47 26.66 -7.70
N GLU A 468 -6.75 27.54 -8.38
CA GLU A 468 -6.11 28.70 -7.74
C GLU A 468 -7.15 29.73 -7.26
N PRO A 469 -8.16 30.14 -8.07
CA PRO A 469 -9.14 31.13 -7.64
C PRO A 469 -9.95 30.68 -6.42
N LEU A 470 -10.34 29.40 -6.34
CA LEU A 470 -11.05 28.86 -5.18
C LEU A 470 -10.15 28.84 -3.94
N PHE A 471 -8.89 28.42 -4.08
CA PHE A 471 -7.94 28.44 -2.97
C PHE A 471 -7.69 29.86 -2.46
N ASN A 472 -7.42 30.81 -3.37
CA ASN A 472 -7.20 32.21 -3.03
C ASN A 472 -8.44 32.83 -2.37
N SER A 473 -9.62 32.63 -2.95
CA SER A 473 -10.87 33.17 -2.41
C SER A 473 -11.19 32.60 -1.03
N LEU A 474 -11.28 31.27 -0.90
CA LEU A 474 -11.77 30.62 0.32
C LEU A 474 -10.70 30.57 1.43
N ARG A 475 -9.43 30.32 1.11
CA ARG A 475 -8.36 30.24 2.11
C ARG A 475 -7.64 31.57 2.34
N THR A 476 -7.28 32.30 1.30
CA THR A 476 -6.43 33.50 1.46
C THR A 476 -7.23 34.73 1.84
N LYS A 477 -8.36 34.98 1.15
CA LYS A 477 -9.20 36.17 1.37
C LYS A 477 -10.23 35.98 2.47
N GLN A 478 -11.01 34.89 2.40
CA GLN A 478 -12.08 34.62 3.35
C GLN A 478 -11.62 33.86 4.60
N GLN A 479 -10.42 33.26 4.55
CA GLN A 479 -9.81 32.56 5.68
C GLN A 479 -10.72 31.49 6.33
N LEU A 480 -11.48 30.76 5.51
CA LEU A 480 -12.43 29.75 6.01
C LEU A 480 -11.75 28.57 6.72
N GLY A 481 -10.49 28.30 6.41
CA GLY A 481 -9.72 27.25 7.06
C GLY A 481 -8.38 27.01 6.40
N TYR A 482 -7.50 26.27 7.09
CA TYR A 482 -6.21 25.86 6.53
C TYR A 482 -6.39 24.88 5.37
N ILE A 483 -7.39 24.00 5.44
CA ILE A 483 -7.64 22.98 4.41
C ILE A 483 -8.71 23.48 3.46
N VAL A 484 -8.27 23.84 2.25
CA VAL A 484 -9.15 24.19 1.13
C VAL A 484 -8.57 23.53 -0.11
N SER A 485 -9.38 22.76 -0.81
CA SER A 485 -8.99 22.10 -2.04
C SER A 485 -10.17 21.99 -3.00
N SER A 486 -9.88 22.06 -4.28
CA SER A 486 -10.77 21.61 -5.35
C SER A 486 -10.00 20.67 -6.26
N SER A 487 -10.66 19.61 -6.71
CA SER A 487 -10.05 18.56 -7.52
C SER A 487 -11.10 17.89 -8.38
N TYR A 488 -10.65 17.34 -9.50
CA TYR A 488 -11.40 16.35 -10.26
C TYR A 488 -11.15 14.97 -9.65
N GLU A 489 -12.22 14.23 -9.38
CA GLU A 489 -12.19 12.85 -8.94
C GLU A 489 -12.84 12.00 -10.04
N MET A 490 -12.14 10.97 -10.49
CA MET A 490 -12.73 9.95 -11.34
C MET A 490 -13.39 8.93 -10.42
N GLY A 491 -14.71 8.97 -10.32
CA GLY A 491 -15.51 8.02 -9.55
C GLY A 491 -15.37 6.58 -10.04
N ILE A 492 -15.95 5.64 -9.31
CA ILE A 492 -16.08 4.23 -9.66
C ILE A 492 -17.01 4.04 -10.87
N SER A 493 -17.07 2.83 -11.42
CA SER A 493 -17.65 2.57 -12.74
C SER A 493 -19.12 2.95 -12.83
N SER A 494 -19.57 3.31 -14.02
CA SER A 494 -20.99 3.37 -14.35
C SER A 494 -21.20 2.72 -15.71
N GLN A 495 -22.35 2.07 -15.89
CA GLN A 495 -22.78 1.64 -17.20
C GLN A 495 -23.49 2.82 -17.85
N SER A 496 -23.00 3.23 -19.02
CA SER A 496 -23.78 4.09 -19.91
C SER A 496 -24.71 3.20 -20.74
N ASN A 497 -25.97 3.61 -20.91
CA ASN A 497 -26.79 3.05 -21.97
C ASN A 497 -26.27 3.49 -23.37
N GLU A 498 -26.88 3.00 -24.45
CA GLU A 498 -26.53 3.38 -25.83
C GLU A 498 -26.56 4.90 -26.09
N ASN A 499 -27.22 5.67 -25.22
CA ASN A 499 -27.33 7.12 -25.28
C ASN A 499 -26.34 7.86 -24.35
N GLY A 500 -25.42 7.16 -23.68
CA GLY A 500 -24.46 7.79 -22.77
C GLY A 500 -25.02 8.21 -21.41
N GLN A 501 -26.23 7.76 -21.05
CA GLN A 501 -26.90 8.06 -19.77
C GLN A 501 -26.55 7.03 -18.71
#